data_AF-A0A6P0J070-F1
#
_entry.id   AF-A0A6P0J070-F1
#
_cell.length_a   1.000
_cell.length_b   1.000
_cell.length_c   1.000
_cell.angle_alpha   90.00
_cell.angle_beta   90.00
_cell.angle_gamma   90.00
#
_symmetry.space_group_name_H-M   'P 1'
#
loop_
_entity.id
_entity.type
_entity.pdbx_description
1 polymer ?
#
loop_
_entity_poly.entity_id
_entity_poly.type
_entity_poly.pdbx_seq_one_letter_code
_entity_poly.pdbx_strand_id
1 'polypeptide(L)'
;MLQLNQKFQSFDEYLLYNDNSEKFYELFNGELIEMPPESGVNVQIANRIFLIFALMLGTDRVRGQGLELEVRGEPKNRYPDLTIIRDEHIQQLSKRNTIRLSMSPPLLVVEVVSPGELQRERDYIAKRIQYQDCAIPE
;
A
#
# COMPACT_ATOMS: atom_id res chain seq x y z
N MET A 1 -11.67 18.38 4.53
CA MET A 1 -11.24 17.76 3.26
C MET A 1 -10.67 18.87 2.38
N LEU A 2 -9.37 18.87 2.15
CA LEU A 2 -8.79 19.67 1.07
C LEU A 2 -9.19 18.99 -0.23
N GLN A 3 -10.20 19.51 -0.92
CA GLN A 3 -10.47 19.12 -2.30
C GLN A 3 -9.36 19.70 -3.15
N LEU A 4 -8.41 18.86 -3.54
CA LEU A 4 -7.54 19.18 -4.65
C LEU A 4 -8.43 19.25 -5.89
N ASN A 5 -8.56 20.44 -6.49
CA ASN A 5 -9.36 20.70 -7.70
C ASN A 5 -8.85 19.96 -8.97
N GLN A 6 -7.94 19.00 -8.81
CA GLN A 6 -7.33 18.23 -9.87
C GLN A 6 -7.95 16.84 -9.90
N LYS A 7 -8.61 16.49 -11.01
CA LYS A 7 -9.06 15.12 -11.29
C LYS A 7 -8.05 14.41 -12.16
N PHE A 8 -7.38 13.42 -11.58
CA PHE A 8 -6.43 12.55 -12.27
C PHE A 8 -7.16 11.61 -13.22
N GLN A 9 -6.69 11.50 -14.46
CA GLN A 9 -7.27 10.61 -15.48
C GLN A 9 -6.59 9.23 -15.50
N SER A 10 -5.39 9.13 -14.91
CA SER A 10 -4.65 7.87 -14.83
C SER A 10 -3.80 7.79 -13.57
N PHE A 11 -3.38 6.58 -13.22
CA PHE A 11 -2.42 6.38 -12.13
C PHE A 11 -1.04 6.97 -12.47
N ASP A 12 -0.65 6.96 -13.75
CA ASP A 12 0.61 7.56 -14.21
C ASP A 12 0.63 9.09 -13.98
N GLU A 13 -0.48 9.78 -14.25
CA GLU A 13 -0.60 11.21 -13.93
C GLU A 13 -0.43 11.48 -12.43
N TYR A 14 -1.00 10.61 -11.59
CA TYR A 14 -0.82 10.68 -10.14
C TYR A 14 0.64 10.45 -9.72
N LEU A 15 1.36 9.52 -10.34
CA LEU A 15 2.77 9.29 -9.98
C LEU A 15 3.70 10.45 -10.35
N LEU A 16 3.31 11.28 -11.32
CA LEU A 16 4.02 12.51 -11.70
C LEU A 16 3.65 13.70 -10.81
N TYR A 17 2.59 13.57 -10.02
CA TYR A 17 2.14 14.61 -9.11
C TYR A 17 3.07 14.74 -7.91
N ASN A 18 3.33 15.99 -7.54
CA ASN A 18 4.06 16.33 -6.34
C ASN A 18 3.47 17.65 -5.79
N ASP A 19 2.86 17.58 -4.62
CA ASP A 19 2.36 18.74 -3.87
C ASP A 19 3.35 19.28 -2.84
N ASN A 20 4.58 18.74 -2.83
CA ASN A 20 5.61 18.95 -1.83
C ASN A 20 5.14 18.59 -0.41
N SER A 21 4.12 17.74 -0.28
CA SER A 21 3.73 17.15 0.99
C SER A 21 4.43 15.81 1.20
N GLU A 22 4.62 15.42 2.46
CA GLU A 22 5.10 14.08 2.83
C GLU A 22 3.91 13.14 3.14
N LYS A 23 2.73 13.42 2.57
CA LYS A 23 1.50 12.68 2.85
C LYS A 23 1.33 11.48 1.93
N PHE A 24 0.64 10.46 2.43
CA PHE A 24 0.18 9.34 1.61
C PHE A 24 -1.25 9.56 1.14
N TYR A 25 -1.51 9.22 -0.12
CA TYR A 25 -2.80 9.43 -0.75
C TYR A 25 -3.27 8.18 -1.48
N GLU A 26 -4.50 7.75 -1.24
CA GLU A 26 -5.19 6.79 -2.11
C GLU A 26 -5.91 7.57 -3.23
N LEU A 27 -5.69 7.16 -4.47
CA LEU A 27 -6.35 7.72 -5.64
C LEU A 27 -7.69 6.99 -5.84
N PHE A 28 -8.80 7.69 -5.60
CA PHE A 28 -10.15 7.13 -5.70
C PHE A 28 -10.99 7.97 -6.66
N ASN A 29 -11.49 7.38 -7.74
CA ASN A 29 -12.26 8.09 -8.78
C ASN A 29 -11.59 9.37 -9.30
N GLY A 30 -10.26 9.36 -9.41
CA GLY A 30 -9.48 10.51 -9.87
C GLY A 30 -9.23 11.58 -8.80
N GLU A 31 -9.64 11.36 -7.55
CA GLU A 31 -9.43 12.29 -6.43
C GLU A 31 -8.45 11.70 -5.41
N LEU A 32 -7.65 12.56 -4.77
CA LEU A 32 -6.70 12.13 -3.74
C LEU A 32 -7.35 12.14 -2.36
N ILE A 33 -7.40 10.96 -1.75
CA ILE A 33 -7.86 10.77 -0.37
C ILE A 33 -6.63 10.60 0.52
N GLU A 34 -6.39 11.58 1.40
CA GLU A 34 -5.31 11.52 2.38
C GLU A 34 -5.52 10.34 3.34
N MET A 35 -4.48 9.53 3.51
CA MET A 35 -4.48 8.45 4.48
C MET A 35 -4.28 9.01 5.89
N PRO A 36 -5.21 8.74 6.83
CA PRO A 36 -5.01 9.13 8.21
C PRO A 36 -3.84 8.34 8.83
N PRO A 37 -3.20 8.86 9.89
CA PRO A 37 -2.22 8.09 10.63
C PRO A 37 -2.86 6.83 11.23
N GLU A 38 -2.07 5.76 11.28
CA GLU A 38 -2.49 4.48 11.87
C GLU A 38 -2.48 4.54 13.41
N SER A 39 -3.29 3.69 14.04
CA SER A 39 -3.31 3.55 15.49
C SER A 39 -1.98 3.01 16.03
N GLY A 40 -1.53 3.53 17.18
CA GLY A 40 -0.26 3.10 17.77
C GLY A 40 -0.21 1.61 18.11
N VAL A 41 -1.35 0.97 18.40
CA VAL A 41 -1.43 -0.47 18.63
C VAL A 41 -1.18 -1.26 17.34
N ASN A 42 -1.78 -0.84 16.22
CA ASN A 42 -1.58 -1.51 14.94
C ASN A 42 -0.14 -1.34 14.45
N VAL A 43 0.43 -0.14 14.62
CA VAL A 43 1.86 0.11 14.36
C VAL A 43 2.75 -0.81 15.19
N GLN A 44 2.45 -1.03 16.48
CA GLN A 44 3.21 -1.97 17.31
C GLN A 44 3.12 -3.42 16.81
N ILE A 45 1.95 -3.85 16.35
CA ILE A 45 1.75 -5.19 15.78
C ILE A 45 2.53 -5.33 14.47
N ALA A 46 2.38 -4.37 13.55
CA ALA A 46 3.09 -4.35 12.28
C ALA A 46 4.61 -4.39 12.48
N ASN A 47 5.14 -3.61 13.43
CA ASN A 47 6.58 -3.60 13.76
C ASN A 47 7.09 -4.94 14.30
N ARG A 48 6.30 -5.65 15.10
CA ARG A 48 6.67 -7.00 15.58
C ARG A 48 6.78 -7.98 14.42
N ILE A 49 5.81 -7.96 13.51
CA ILE A 49 5.79 -8.81 12.31
C ILE A 49 6.96 -8.44 11.38
N PHE A 50 7.22 -7.14 11.20
CA PHE A 50 8.36 -6.62 10.45
C PHE A 50 9.67 -7.21 10.96
N LEU A 51 9.92 -7.14 12.27
CA LEU A 51 11.16 -7.66 12.87
C LEU A 51 11.33 -9.17 12.65
N ILE A 52 10.24 -9.94 12.75
CA ILE A 52 10.28 -11.39 12.50
C ILE A 52 10.71 -11.67 11.06
N PHE A 53 10.05 -11.06 10.08
CA PHE A 53 10.41 -11.29 8.67
C PHE A 53 11.78 -10.71 8.33
N ALA A 54 12.16 -9.55 8.88
CA ALA A 54 13.45 -8.93 8.60
C ALA A 54 14.62 -9.79 9.12
N LEU A 55 14.45 -10.47 10.26
CA LEU A 55 15.43 -11.41 10.79
C LEU A 55 15.56 -12.68 9.91
N MET A 56 14.49 -13.07 9.21
CA MET A 56 14.47 -14.28 8.37
C MET A 56 14.91 -14.01 6.92
N LEU A 57 14.53 -12.86 6.37
CA LEU A 57 14.62 -12.53 4.95
C LEU A 57 15.59 -11.38 4.65
N GLY A 58 16.11 -10.71 5.69
CA GLY A 58 16.84 -9.46 5.57
C GLY A 58 15.91 -8.25 5.49
N THR A 59 16.43 -7.08 5.89
CA THR A 59 15.67 -5.82 5.93
C THR A 59 15.26 -5.33 4.55
N ASP A 60 16.05 -5.62 3.52
CA ASP A 60 15.85 -5.07 2.18
C ASP A 60 14.63 -5.64 1.47
N ARG A 61 14.05 -6.73 1.97
CA ARG A 61 12.85 -7.37 1.41
C ARG A 61 11.57 -7.07 2.17
N VAL A 62 11.67 -6.48 3.35
CA VAL A 62 10.50 -6.15 4.17
C VAL A 62 10.21 -4.67 4.01
N ARG A 63 8.98 -4.33 3.67
CA ARG A 63 8.50 -2.95 3.61
C ARG A 63 7.39 -2.78 4.61
N GLY A 64 7.51 -1.78 5.49
CA GLY A 64 6.39 -1.35 6.33
C GLY A 64 5.47 -0.40 5.58
N GLN A 65 4.63 0.31 6.34
CA GLN A 65 3.79 1.38 5.84
C GLN A 65 4.63 2.41 5.06
N GLY A 66 4.27 2.64 3.80
CA GLY A 66 5.01 3.51 2.87
C GLY A 66 5.43 2.83 1.57
N LEU A 67 5.19 1.52 1.42
CA LEU A 67 5.12 0.90 0.10
C LEU A 67 3.77 1.21 -0.53
N GLU A 68 3.80 1.88 -1.67
CA GLU A 68 2.64 2.09 -2.51
C GLU A 68 2.45 0.90 -3.44
N LEU A 69 1.25 0.33 -3.47
CA LEU A 69 0.90 -0.77 -4.36
C LEU A 69 -0.21 -0.30 -5.30
N GLU A 70 0.06 -0.26 -6.60
CA GLU A 70 -0.98 -0.08 -7.62
C GLU A 70 -1.88 -1.31 -7.63
N VAL A 71 -3.19 -1.11 -7.55
CA VAL A 71 -4.19 -2.17 -7.52
C VAL A 71 -5.26 -1.96 -8.59
N ARG A 72 -5.98 -3.04 -8.90
CA ARG A 72 -7.16 -2.97 -9.77
C ARG A 72 -8.37 -2.45 -8.99
N GLY A 73 -9.31 -1.84 -9.70
CA GLY A 73 -10.53 -1.28 -9.10
C GLY A 73 -10.31 0.09 -8.47
N GLU A 74 -11.02 0.36 -7.38
CA GLU A 74 -10.97 1.62 -6.63
C GLU A 74 -10.77 1.34 -5.13
N PRO A 75 -9.86 2.07 -4.45
CA PRO A 75 -8.91 3.04 -5.01
C PRO A 75 -7.87 2.34 -5.92
N LYS A 76 -7.15 3.13 -6.73
CA LYS A 76 -6.11 2.69 -7.67
C LYS A 76 -4.80 2.29 -7.01
N ASN A 77 -4.61 2.64 -5.75
CA ASN A 77 -3.46 2.24 -4.96
C ASN A 77 -3.84 1.99 -3.50
N ARG A 78 -3.00 1.20 -2.85
CA ARG A 78 -3.04 0.90 -1.41
C ARG A 78 -1.68 1.11 -0.79
N TYR A 79 -1.69 1.35 0.52
CA TYR A 79 -0.49 1.38 1.37
C TYR A 79 -0.63 0.31 2.44
N PRO A 80 -0.24 -0.95 2.17
CA PRO A 80 -0.34 -2.00 3.16
C PRO A 80 0.55 -1.74 4.37
N ASP A 81 0.15 -2.27 5.52
CA ASP A 81 0.92 -2.10 6.77
C ASP A 81 2.27 -2.80 6.70
N LEU A 82 2.33 -3.95 6.03
CA LEU A 82 3.56 -4.68 5.75
C LEU A 82 3.47 -5.45 4.44
N THR A 83 4.57 -5.45 3.69
CA THR A 83 4.69 -6.19 2.44
C THR A 83 6.05 -6.87 2.36
N ILE A 84 6.06 -8.13 1.92
CA ILE A 84 7.29 -8.86 1.56
C ILE A 84 7.47 -8.78 0.06
N ILE A 85 8.53 -8.10 -0.37
CA ILE A 85 8.83 -7.92 -1.79
C ILE A 85 9.77 -9.02 -2.31
N ARG A 86 9.84 -9.13 -3.64
CA ARG A 86 10.78 -10.02 -4.32
C ARG A 86 12.17 -9.38 -4.39
N ASP A 87 13.17 -10.19 -4.67
CA ASP A 87 14.55 -9.70 -4.78
C ASP A 87 14.69 -8.69 -5.93
N GLU A 88 14.03 -8.91 -7.07
CA GLU A 88 14.06 -7.96 -8.19
C GLU A 88 13.46 -6.59 -7.85
N HIS A 89 12.52 -6.55 -6.89
CA HIS A 89 11.89 -5.30 -6.47
C HIS A 89 12.88 -4.39 -5.74
N ILE A 90 13.92 -4.92 -5.09
CA ILE A 90 14.89 -4.10 -4.35
C ILE A 90 15.51 -3.04 -5.26
N GLN A 91 15.94 -3.45 -6.45
CA GLN A 91 16.50 -2.52 -7.43
C GLN A 91 15.42 -1.71 -8.15
N GLN A 92 14.29 -2.33 -8.51
CA GLN A 92 13.23 -1.64 -9.25
C GLN A 92 12.59 -0.50 -8.44
N LEU A 93 12.53 -0.65 -7.11
CA LEU A 93 11.92 0.33 -6.20
C LEU A 93 12.92 1.35 -5.65
N SER A 94 14.18 1.34 -6.10
CA SER A 94 15.24 2.17 -5.52
C SER A 94 15.00 3.68 -5.66
N LYS A 95 14.22 4.10 -6.66
CA LYS A 95 13.87 5.50 -6.91
C LYS A 95 12.55 5.90 -6.27
N ARG A 96 11.59 4.99 -6.27
CA ARG A 96 10.24 5.20 -5.73
C ARG A 96 9.72 3.87 -5.21
N ASN A 97 9.25 3.86 -3.96
CA ASN A 97 8.75 2.68 -3.28
C ASN A 97 7.32 2.32 -3.74
N THR A 98 7.11 2.17 -5.05
CA THR A 98 5.82 1.87 -5.68
C THR A 98 5.91 0.60 -6.54
N ILE A 99 5.12 -0.43 -6.21
CA ILE A 99 4.93 -1.59 -7.09
C ILE A 99 3.79 -1.30 -8.07
N ARG A 100 4.06 -1.49 -9.36
CA ARG A 100 3.11 -1.29 -10.46
C ARG A 100 2.46 -2.61 -10.88
N LEU A 101 1.28 -2.54 -11.49
CA LEU A 101 0.57 -3.70 -12.07
C LEU A 101 1.35 -4.38 -13.21
N SER A 102 2.33 -3.70 -13.79
CA SER A 102 3.24 -4.23 -14.82
C SER A 102 4.44 -5.00 -14.25
N MET A 103 4.65 -4.97 -12.93
CA MET A 103 5.73 -5.66 -12.23
C MET A 103 5.22 -7.01 -11.70
N SER A 104 6.15 -7.87 -11.28
CA SER A 104 5.79 -9.05 -10.48
C SER A 104 5.03 -8.60 -9.21
N PRO A 105 4.00 -9.33 -8.75
CA PRO A 105 3.35 -9.00 -7.48
C PRO A 105 4.30 -9.24 -6.31
N PRO A 106 4.16 -8.54 -5.17
CA PRO A 106 4.86 -8.92 -3.95
C PRO A 106 4.51 -10.36 -3.54
N LEU A 107 5.29 -10.91 -2.61
CA LEU A 107 5.06 -12.27 -2.11
C LEU A 107 3.95 -12.29 -1.06
N LEU A 108 3.96 -11.33 -0.14
CA LEU A 108 2.99 -11.29 0.96
C LEU A 108 2.56 -9.86 1.22
N VAL A 109 1.27 -9.66 1.46
CA VAL A 109 0.71 -8.42 1.99
C VAL A 109 0.02 -8.69 3.33
N VAL A 110 0.30 -7.86 4.34
CA VAL A 110 -0.30 -7.95 5.67
C VAL A 110 -1.00 -6.65 6.00
N GLU A 111 -2.24 -6.77 6.50
CA GLU A 111 -3.08 -5.68 7.00
C GLU A 111 -3.40 -5.95 8.48
N VAL A 112 -3.09 -4.99 9.35
CA VAL A 112 -3.45 -5.02 10.76
C VAL A 112 -4.79 -4.32 10.95
N VAL A 113 -5.83 -5.13 11.00
CA VAL A 113 -7.22 -4.65 10.99
C VAL A 113 -7.71 -4.32 12.39
N SER A 114 -8.27 -3.11 12.55
CA SER A 114 -8.96 -2.71 13.77
C SER A 114 -10.35 -3.37 13.88
N PRO A 115 -10.84 -3.65 15.10
CA PRO A 115 -12.18 -4.18 15.30
C PRO A 115 -13.27 -3.16 14.91
N GLY A 116 -14.34 -3.62 14.25
CA GLY A 116 -15.50 -2.81 13.87
C GLY A 116 -16.23 -3.37 12.64
N GLU A 117 -17.55 -3.19 12.55
CA GLU A 117 -18.34 -3.72 11.41
C GLU A 117 -17.98 -3.01 10.10
N LEU A 118 -17.73 -1.70 10.13
CA LEU A 118 -17.32 -0.91 8.95
C LEU A 118 -15.95 -1.35 8.41
N GLN A 119 -15.04 -1.80 9.28
CA GLN A 119 -13.74 -2.34 8.90
C GLN A 119 -13.86 -3.71 8.24
N ARG A 120 -14.94 -4.46 8.51
CA ARG A 120 -15.10 -5.82 7.97
C ARG A 120 -15.25 -5.81 6.45
N GLU A 121 -16.17 -5.02 5.92
CA GLU A 121 -16.41 -4.97 4.48
C GLU A 121 -15.21 -4.43 3.71
N ARG A 122 -14.58 -3.37 4.24
CA ARG A 122 -13.41 -2.77 3.60
C ARG A 122 -12.18 -3.68 3.67
N ASP A 123 -11.77 -4.07 4.87
CA ASP A 123 -10.45 -4.68 5.08
C ASP A 123 -10.44 -6.20 4.83
N TYR A 124 -11.52 -6.91 5.19
CA TYR A 124 -11.55 -8.36 5.02
C TYR A 124 -12.07 -8.80 3.64
N ILE A 125 -12.85 -7.97 2.96
CA ILE A 125 -13.47 -8.31 1.67
C ILE A 125 -12.84 -7.48 0.54
N ALA A 126 -13.02 -6.16 0.55
CA ALA A 126 -12.62 -5.33 -0.59
C ALA A 126 -11.09 -5.34 -0.82
N LYS A 127 -10.29 -5.03 0.21
CA LYS A 127 -8.81 -5.07 0.10
C LYS A 127 -8.31 -6.44 -0.32
N ARG A 128 -8.85 -7.50 0.27
CA ARG A 128 -8.46 -8.89 -0.05
C ARG A 128 -8.72 -9.23 -1.52
N ILE A 129 -9.88 -8.85 -2.06
CA ILE A 129 -10.20 -9.04 -3.48
C ILE A 129 -9.21 -8.26 -4.35
N GLN A 130 -8.91 -7.00 -4.01
CA GLN A 130 -7.94 -6.20 -4.77
C GLN A 130 -6.55 -6.85 -4.79
N TYR A 131 -6.07 -7.38 -3.66
CA TYR A 131 -4.79 -8.07 -3.59
C TYR A 131 -4.79 -9.39 -4.37
N GLN A 132 -5.89 -10.13 -4.32
CA GLN A 132 -6.09 -11.33 -5.14
C GLN A 132 -6.08 -11.01 -6.64
N ASP A 133 -6.72 -9.91 -7.06
CA ASP A 133 -6.74 -9.44 -8.46
C ASP A 133 -5.36 -8.97 -8.96
N CYS A 134 -4.45 -8.67 -8.03
CA CYS A 134 -3.04 -8.41 -8.30
C CYS A 134 -2.20 -9.70 -8.33
N ALA A 135 -2.81 -10.88 -8.13
CA ALA A 135 -2.14 -12.17 -8.02
C ALA A 135 -1.08 -12.24 -6.91
N ILE A 136 -1.30 -11.51 -5.81
CA ILE A 136 -0.49 -11.65 -4.59
C ILE A 136 -0.81 -13.02 -3.98
N PRO A 137 0.19 -13.89 -3.78
CA PRO A 137 -0.06 -15.27 -3.38
C PRO A 137 -0.51 -15.40 -1.92
N GLU A 138 0.00 -14.53 -1.02
CA GLU A 138 -0.33 -14.53 0.41
C GLU A 138 -0.82 -13.19 0.96
#